data_AF-A0A1D9QM63-F1
#
_entry.id   AF-A0A1D9QM63-F1
#
_cell.length_a   1.000
_cell.length_b   1.000
_cell.length_c   1.000
_cell.angle_alpha   90.00
_cell.angle_beta   90.00
_cell.angle_gamma   90.00
#
_symmetry.space_group_name_H-M   'P 1'
#
loop_
_entity.id
_entity.type
_entity.pdbx_description
1 polymer ?
#
loop_
_entity_poly.entity_id
_entity_poly.type
_entity_poly.pdbx_seq_one_letter_code
_entity_poly.pdbx_strand_id
1 'polypeptide(L)'
;MSFPHEHSTSSKLHFFHMFKSSSSIPFWGLWFFGCCCLLDFASAKTHQALNDKFGGALTDSKDYLYGSNKWGDDGSGSQNMTVLLADDNGASFNATWMWEKNIQYVHAYPNVGFESMQLPTQISNIETFHLSGSWSVFPVGQESASDMTTALNAIACKADIALDIFLDNNNVSSSNASSATHEIMIWQSVWGGVWPIGYYEPSTDAPEYTLSGVTYQLFSGFNQQGQKQAVFSWVPKIYQESIDAEIFELVEELVRLGNVTADMYIGLIQFGSETVHAAQPVELQMKDIQMSIGVSSSRTAAPKATSTSKKGGAERFAPQITNFAVPAALGLGAMLVV
;
A
#
# COMPACT_ATOMS: atom_id res chain seq x y z
N MET A 1 -22.55 52.35 42.02
CA MET A 1 -23.19 51.72 43.21
C MET A 1 -23.12 50.22 43.02
N SER A 2 -22.58 49.37 43.89
CA SER A 2 -21.70 49.48 45.04
C SER A 2 -21.20 48.04 45.25
N PHE A 3 -19.89 47.84 45.38
CA PHE A 3 -19.35 46.71 46.17
C PHE A 3 -19.78 46.90 47.63
N PRO A 4 -19.94 45.84 48.44
CA PRO A 4 -18.84 45.36 49.30
C PRO A 4 -18.90 43.83 49.54
N HIS A 5 -17.96 43.11 50.17
CA HIS A 5 -17.22 43.40 51.41
C HIS A 5 -15.94 42.53 51.49
N GLU A 6 -14.82 43.17 51.85
CA GLU A 6 -13.69 42.57 52.56
C GLU A 6 -13.98 42.53 54.08
N HIS A 7 -13.39 41.54 54.76
CA HIS A 7 -12.59 41.62 56.00
C HIS A 7 -12.40 40.17 56.53
N SER A 8 -11.40 39.77 57.31
CA SER A 8 -10.05 40.19 57.73
C SER A 8 -9.72 39.37 59.00
N THR A 9 -8.43 39.22 59.32
CA THR A 9 -7.81 38.78 60.60
C THR A 9 -7.74 37.26 60.86
N SER A 10 -6.57 36.62 60.94
CA SER A 10 -5.33 36.79 61.74
C SER A 10 -5.32 35.97 63.04
N SER A 11 -4.50 34.91 63.02
CA SER A 11 -3.54 34.47 64.03
C SER A 11 -3.98 34.26 65.48
N LYS A 12 -3.88 33.00 65.96
CA LYS A 12 -3.54 32.69 67.36
C LYS A 12 -2.58 31.50 67.43
N LEU A 13 -1.42 31.78 68.02
CA LEU A 13 -0.40 30.84 68.51
C LEU A 13 -0.42 30.92 70.05
N HIS A 14 -0.30 29.79 70.75
CA HIS A 14 0.29 29.55 72.10
C HIS A 14 -0.36 28.28 72.70
N PHE A 15 0.34 27.13 72.83
CA PHE A 15 1.35 26.68 73.81
C PHE A 15 0.80 26.17 75.16
N PHE A 16 1.41 25.06 75.62
CA PHE A 16 1.24 24.29 76.88
C PHE A 16 0.09 23.26 76.90
N HIS A 17 0.23 22.03 77.43
CA HIS A 17 1.10 21.54 78.50
C HIS A 17 1.40 20.02 78.33
N MET A 18 2.60 19.61 78.72
CA MET A 18 3.05 18.23 78.94
C MET A 18 2.16 17.43 79.90
N PHE A 19 1.99 16.12 79.66
CA PHE A 19 2.13 15.08 80.70
C PHE A 19 2.60 13.73 80.13
N LYS A 20 3.52 13.11 80.86
CA LYS A 20 4.24 11.84 80.65
C LYS A 20 3.33 10.61 80.61
N SER A 21 3.74 9.57 79.87
CA SER A 21 4.07 8.24 80.44
C SER A 21 4.57 7.27 79.35
N SER A 22 5.60 6.51 79.68
CA SER A 22 6.13 5.30 79.01
C SER A 22 5.01 4.32 78.61
N SER A 23 5.14 3.48 77.57
CA SER A 23 6.15 2.42 77.43
C SER A 23 5.96 1.62 76.12
N SER A 24 7.10 1.10 75.61
CA SER A 24 7.28 -0.17 74.86
C SER A 24 6.62 -0.42 73.50
N ILE A 25 7.50 -0.67 72.52
CA ILE A 25 7.30 -1.23 71.16
C ILE A 25 6.94 -2.73 71.27
N PRO A 26 6.20 -3.33 70.31
CA PRO A 26 6.88 -4.10 69.26
C PRO A 26 6.31 -3.95 67.83
N PHE A 27 7.25 -4.00 66.88
CA PHE A 27 7.16 -4.31 65.46
C PHE A 27 6.04 -5.28 65.06
N TRP A 28 5.24 -4.98 64.01
CA TRP A 28 4.75 -5.93 62.98
C TRP A 28 4.27 -5.17 61.72
N GLY A 29 4.93 -5.45 60.58
CA GLY A 29 4.40 -5.50 59.21
C GLY A 29 3.57 -4.35 58.61
N LEU A 30 4.22 -3.40 57.91
CA LEU A 30 3.58 -2.53 56.92
C LEU A 30 3.47 -3.27 55.58
N TRP A 31 2.24 -3.62 55.21
CA TRP A 31 1.87 -3.96 53.84
C TRP A 31 1.97 -2.69 52.98
N PHE A 32 2.98 -2.63 52.11
CA PHE A 32 3.00 -1.67 51.00
C PHE A 32 2.12 -2.22 49.88
N PHE A 33 0.92 -1.65 49.73
CA PHE A 33 0.14 -1.74 48.51
C PHE A 33 0.85 -0.89 47.45
N GLY A 34 1.81 -1.49 46.75
CA GLY A 34 2.48 -0.88 45.62
C GLY A 34 1.51 -0.80 44.45
N CYS A 35 0.90 0.38 44.28
CA CYS A 35 0.17 0.73 43.07
C CYS A 35 1.17 0.68 41.90
N CYS A 36 1.19 -0.44 41.16
CA CYS A 36 1.90 -0.53 39.89
C CYS A 36 1.12 0.31 38.88
N CYS A 37 1.44 1.60 38.81
CA CYS A 37 1.13 2.39 37.63
C CYS A 37 1.95 1.81 36.48
N LEU A 38 1.35 0.91 35.71
CA LEU A 38 1.83 0.57 34.37
C LEU A 38 1.76 1.87 33.56
N LEU A 39 2.93 2.46 33.34
CA LEU A 39 3.08 3.52 32.36
C LEU A 39 3.01 2.83 31.00
N ASP A 40 1.87 2.96 30.32
CA ASP A 40 1.76 2.63 28.90
C ASP A 40 2.69 3.59 28.14
N PHE A 41 3.88 3.12 27.78
CA PHE A 41 4.72 3.80 26.80
C PHE A 41 4.04 3.61 25.44
N ALA A 42 3.23 4.58 25.02
CA ALA A 42 2.79 4.65 23.64
C ALA A 42 4.04 4.74 22.74
N SER A 43 4.27 3.72 21.91
CA SER A 43 5.34 3.74 20.92
C SER A 43 5.09 4.92 19.98
N ALA A 44 6.10 5.78 19.80
CA ALA A 44 5.99 6.89 18.86
C ALA A 44 5.92 6.32 17.43
N LYS A 45 4.88 6.69 16.67
CA LYS A 45 4.75 6.33 15.26
C LYS A 45 5.94 6.90 14.47
N THR A 46 6.81 6.01 13.99
CA THR A 46 8.00 6.40 13.23
C THR A 46 7.64 6.58 11.77
N HIS A 47 7.93 7.77 11.22
CA HIS A 47 7.75 8.07 9.81
C HIS A 47 9.11 8.18 9.12
N GLN A 48 9.18 7.75 7.86
CA GLN A 48 10.39 7.86 7.05
C GLN A 48 10.06 8.43 5.66
N ALA A 49 10.90 9.35 5.18
CA ALA A 49 10.80 9.86 3.82
C ALA A 49 11.62 8.99 2.85
N LEU A 50 11.02 8.65 1.70
CA LEU A 50 11.62 7.89 0.61
C LEU A 50 11.63 8.76 -0.66
N ASN A 51 12.63 9.64 -0.78
CA ASN A 51 12.72 10.61 -1.87
C ASN A 51 13.67 10.18 -2.99
N ASP A 52 14.48 9.14 -2.79
CA ASP A 52 15.36 8.62 -3.82
C ASP A 52 14.55 7.95 -4.95
N LYS A 53 15.13 7.83 -6.15
CA LYS A 53 14.47 7.17 -7.30
C LYS A 53 14.00 5.75 -6.97
N PHE A 54 14.79 5.02 -6.18
CA PHE A 54 14.53 3.64 -5.75
C PHE A 54 14.63 3.50 -4.22
N GLY A 55 14.18 4.51 -3.48
CA GLY A 55 14.13 4.45 -2.01
C GLY A 55 13.16 3.37 -1.52
N GLY A 56 13.52 2.67 -0.45
CA GLY A 56 12.68 1.66 0.17
C GLY A 56 12.89 1.53 1.69
N ALA A 57 11.88 1.03 2.39
CA ALA A 57 11.90 0.80 3.82
C ALA A 57 11.01 -0.38 4.20
N LEU A 58 11.48 -1.23 5.12
CA LEU A 58 10.66 -2.28 5.71
C LEU A 58 9.83 -1.71 6.87
N THR A 59 8.63 -2.24 7.07
CA THR A 59 7.88 -2.02 8.31
C THR A 59 8.57 -2.67 9.51
N ASP A 60 8.11 -2.34 10.72
CA ASP A 60 8.65 -2.87 11.97
C ASP A 60 8.48 -4.40 12.06
N SER A 61 7.33 -4.94 11.60
CA SER A 61 7.11 -6.39 11.46
C SER A 61 7.99 -7.04 10.38
N LYS A 62 8.34 -6.26 9.34
CA LYS A 62 8.97 -6.67 8.07
C LYS A 62 8.07 -7.49 7.15
N ASP A 63 6.77 -7.49 7.40
CA ASP A 63 5.77 -8.12 6.53
C ASP A 63 5.48 -7.25 5.28
N TYR A 64 5.98 -6.01 5.27
CA TYR A 64 5.84 -5.10 4.13
C TYR A 64 7.13 -4.35 3.81
N LEU A 65 7.35 -4.12 2.51
CA LEU A 65 8.43 -3.32 1.95
C LEU A 65 7.86 -2.16 1.15
N TYR A 66 8.01 -0.93 1.64
CA TYR A 66 7.68 0.26 0.87
C TYR A 66 8.69 0.51 -0.24
N GLY A 67 8.19 0.98 -1.39
CA GLY A 67 9.00 1.40 -2.53
C GLY A 67 8.52 2.72 -3.11
N SER A 68 9.41 3.70 -3.16
CA SER A 68 9.15 4.97 -3.87
C SER A 68 9.12 4.79 -5.40
N ASN A 69 9.93 3.86 -5.91
CA ASN A 69 9.84 3.29 -7.25
C ASN A 69 9.52 4.27 -8.38
N LYS A 70 10.33 5.31 -8.53
CA LYS A 70 10.23 6.30 -9.61
C LYS A 70 10.91 5.81 -10.88
N TRP A 71 10.66 4.57 -11.28
CA TRP A 71 11.44 3.89 -12.32
C TRP A 71 11.43 4.66 -13.65
N GLY A 72 10.28 5.26 -13.99
CA GLY A 72 10.01 6.00 -15.22
C GLY A 72 10.26 7.50 -15.11
N ASP A 73 10.86 7.97 -14.01
CA ASP A 73 11.19 9.38 -13.81
C ASP A 73 12.04 9.89 -14.99
N ASP A 74 11.44 10.82 -15.73
CA ASP A 74 11.96 11.46 -16.93
C ASP A 74 12.45 12.90 -16.66
N GLY A 75 12.46 13.32 -15.38
CA GLY A 75 12.84 14.65 -14.94
C GLY A 75 11.81 15.74 -15.19
N SER A 76 10.58 15.40 -15.62
CA SER A 76 9.50 16.38 -15.85
C SER A 76 8.72 16.76 -14.60
N GLY A 77 9.08 16.20 -13.45
CA GLY A 77 8.29 16.32 -12.24
C GLY A 77 8.99 15.78 -11.00
N SER A 78 8.20 15.41 -10.01
CA SER A 78 8.71 14.87 -8.75
C SER A 78 7.69 13.98 -8.06
N GLN A 79 8.18 13.14 -7.16
CA GLN A 79 7.39 12.42 -6.18
C GLN A 79 8.11 12.43 -4.83
N ASN A 80 7.40 12.64 -3.74
CA ASN A 80 7.90 12.46 -2.38
C ASN A 80 7.01 11.45 -1.67
N MET A 81 7.59 10.41 -1.10
CA MET A 81 6.85 9.38 -0.38
C MET A 81 7.20 9.44 1.09
N THR A 82 6.19 9.39 1.96
CA THR A 82 6.36 9.27 3.42
C THR A 82 5.67 8.01 3.88
N VAL A 83 6.38 7.16 4.61
CA VAL A 83 5.89 5.86 5.07
C VAL A 83 5.75 5.84 6.58
N LEU A 84 4.78 5.09 7.08
CA LEU A 84 4.65 4.76 8.49
C LEU A 84 5.27 3.38 8.73
N LEU A 85 6.32 3.29 9.56
CA LEU A 85 7.00 2.01 9.78
C LEU A 85 6.19 1.06 10.69
N ALA A 86 5.40 1.62 11.60
CA ALA A 86 4.51 0.86 12.46
C ALA A 86 3.30 0.36 11.67
N ASP A 87 3.09 -0.95 11.65
CA ASP A 87 2.10 -1.63 10.82
C ASP A 87 1.12 -2.48 11.64
N ASP A 88 0.81 -2.04 12.87
CA ASP A 88 -0.15 -2.69 13.78
C ASP A 88 -1.53 -2.94 13.13
N ASN A 89 -1.91 -2.08 12.17
CA ASN A 89 -3.16 -2.15 11.41
C ASN A 89 -2.93 -2.38 9.90
N GLY A 90 -1.74 -2.83 9.52
CA GLY A 90 -1.29 -2.89 8.13
C GLY A 90 -0.45 -1.69 7.72
N ALA A 91 0.08 -1.77 6.51
CA ALA A 91 0.99 -0.77 5.96
C ALA A 91 0.24 0.49 5.54
N SER A 92 0.81 1.67 5.86
CA SER A 92 0.30 2.96 5.41
C SER A 92 1.40 3.85 4.85
N PHE A 93 1.11 4.55 3.76
CA PHE A 93 2.02 5.55 3.20
C PHE A 93 1.26 6.66 2.48
N ASN A 94 1.96 7.79 2.32
CA ASN A 94 1.53 8.89 1.48
C ASN A 94 2.55 9.11 0.36
N ALA A 95 2.08 9.53 -0.81
CA ALA A 95 2.93 9.98 -1.90
C ALA A 95 2.36 11.25 -2.54
N THR A 96 3.12 12.34 -2.45
CA THR A 96 2.82 13.58 -3.18
C THR A 96 3.59 13.57 -4.49
N TRP A 97 2.93 13.76 -5.63
CA TRP A 97 3.58 13.69 -6.94
C TRP A 97 2.99 14.66 -7.97
N MET A 98 3.78 14.94 -9.02
CA MET A 98 3.39 15.72 -10.19
C MET A 98 4.34 15.38 -11.33
N TRP A 99 3.83 15.13 -12.54
CA TRP A 99 4.62 14.84 -13.75
C TRP A 99 4.06 15.65 -14.92
N GLU A 100 4.84 16.57 -15.49
CA GLU A 100 4.31 17.56 -16.44
C GLU A 100 4.35 17.13 -17.91
N LYS A 101 5.20 16.16 -18.26
CA LYS A 101 5.43 15.74 -19.65
C LYS A 101 5.19 14.26 -19.81
N ASN A 102 5.23 13.79 -21.06
CA ASN A 102 5.18 12.36 -21.39
C ASN A 102 3.95 11.69 -20.77
N ILE A 103 2.79 12.36 -20.90
CA ILE A 103 1.49 12.06 -20.27
C ILE A 103 0.84 10.72 -20.67
N GLN A 104 1.59 9.88 -21.37
CA GLN A 104 1.25 8.54 -21.82
C GLN A 104 2.15 7.47 -21.18
N TYR A 105 3.21 7.87 -20.48
CA TYR A 105 4.17 7.00 -19.82
C TYR A 105 3.98 7.09 -18.31
N VAL A 106 4.08 5.95 -17.64
CA VAL A 106 4.12 5.90 -16.18
C VAL A 106 5.49 6.39 -15.72
N HIS A 107 5.52 7.23 -14.71
CA HIS A 107 6.76 7.81 -14.16
C HIS A 107 7.18 7.13 -12.86
N ALA A 108 6.23 6.68 -12.07
CA ALA A 108 6.50 6.03 -10.80
C ALA A 108 5.35 5.11 -10.38
N TYR A 109 5.68 4.11 -9.57
CA TYR A 109 4.72 3.23 -8.92
C TYR A 109 4.98 3.17 -7.40
N PRO A 110 4.70 4.24 -6.63
CA PRO A 110 4.79 4.20 -5.17
C PRO A 110 3.90 3.10 -4.61
N ASN A 111 4.50 2.17 -3.89
CA ASN A 111 3.83 0.93 -3.50
C ASN A 111 4.25 0.41 -2.12
N VAL A 112 3.42 -0.50 -1.62
CA VAL A 112 3.77 -1.45 -0.58
C VAL A 112 3.88 -2.85 -1.17
N GLY A 113 5.06 -3.46 -1.04
CA GLY A 113 5.31 -4.86 -1.37
C GLY A 113 4.99 -5.78 -0.20
N PHE A 114 4.35 -6.92 -0.47
CA PHE A 114 4.09 -7.94 0.54
C PHE A 114 5.31 -8.86 0.72
N GLU A 115 5.81 -8.93 1.95
CA GLU A 115 6.91 -9.79 2.33
C GLU A 115 6.36 -10.96 3.14
N SER A 116 6.48 -12.17 2.60
CA SER A 116 6.03 -13.38 3.29
C SER A 116 7.03 -14.49 3.09
N MET A 117 7.30 -15.25 4.16
CA MET A 117 8.11 -16.46 4.06
C MET A 117 7.49 -17.54 3.16
N GLN A 118 6.20 -17.39 2.82
CA GLN A 118 5.52 -18.29 1.90
C GLN A 118 5.88 -17.98 0.44
N LEU A 119 6.35 -16.76 0.13
CA LEU A 119 6.76 -16.39 -1.22
C LEU A 119 8.24 -16.71 -1.49
N PRO A 120 8.61 -17.10 -2.73
CA PRO A 120 7.72 -17.46 -3.84
C PRO A 120 7.01 -18.81 -3.62
N THR A 121 5.75 -18.92 -4.02
CA THR A 121 4.97 -20.18 -3.95
C THR A 121 4.24 -20.46 -5.26
N GLN A 122 4.05 -21.74 -5.58
CA GLN A 122 3.25 -22.13 -6.73
C GLN A 122 1.77 -21.81 -6.52
N ILE A 123 1.09 -21.38 -7.58
CA ILE A 123 -0.36 -21.10 -7.55
C ILE A 123 -1.13 -22.30 -6.97
N SER A 124 -0.77 -23.53 -7.36
CA SER A 124 -1.42 -24.76 -6.89
C SER A 124 -1.32 -25.01 -5.38
N ASN A 125 -0.46 -24.29 -4.67
CA ASN A 125 -0.27 -24.42 -3.22
C ASN A 125 -1.03 -23.36 -2.44
N ILE A 126 -1.51 -22.30 -3.08
CA ILE A 126 -2.22 -21.21 -2.43
C ILE A 126 -3.69 -21.64 -2.23
N GLU A 127 -4.20 -21.43 -1.03
CA GLU A 127 -5.61 -21.64 -0.67
C GLU A 127 -6.34 -20.30 -0.52
N THR A 128 -5.64 -19.29 0.01
CA THR A 128 -6.19 -17.94 0.19
C THR A 128 -5.13 -16.89 -0.16
N PHE A 129 -5.60 -15.77 -0.70
CA PHE A 129 -4.83 -14.55 -0.79
C PHE A 129 -5.81 -13.39 -0.59
N HIS A 130 -5.77 -12.82 0.60
CA HIS A 130 -6.65 -11.74 1.03
C HIS A 130 -5.91 -10.40 0.96
N LEU A 131 -6.62 -9.38 0.46
CA LEU A 131 -6.18 -7.99 0.45
C LEU A 131 -7.29 -7.13 1.07
N SER A 132 -6.91 -6.29 2.03
CA SER A 132 -7.77 -5.20 2.50
C SER A 132 -7.01 -3.88 2.65
N GLY A 133 -7.75 -2.79 2.64
CA GLY A 133 -7.20 -1.45 2.82
C GLY A 133 -8.08 -0.36 2.22
N SER A 134 -7.65 0.88 2.38
CA SER A 134 -8.33 2.04 1.78
C SER A 134 -7.34 3.04 1.23
N TRP A 135 -7.80 3.86 0.30
CA TRP A 135 -6.99 4.90 -0.30
C TRP A 135 -7.79 6.14 -0.63
N SER A 136 -7.07 7.26 -0.77
CA SER A 136 -7.60 8.48 -1.33
C SER A 136 -6.57 9.13 -2.24
N VAL A 137 -7.05 9.76 -3.32
CA VAL A 137 -6.25 10.51 -4.27
C VAL A 137 -6.91 11.86 -4.46
N PHE A 138 -6.16 12.94 -4.28
CA PHE A 138 -6.72 14.29 -4.35
C PHE A 138 -5.67 15.33 -4.77
N PRO A 139 -6.06 16.43 -5.45
CA PRO A 139 -5.18 17.57 -5.62
C PRO A 139 -4.79 18.15 -4.25
N VAL A 140 -3.52 18.48 -4.06
CA VAL A 140 -3.04 19.10 -2.81
C VAL A 140 -3.81 20.39 -2.54
N GLY A 141 -4.36 20.54 -1.33
CA GLY A 141 -5.19 21.68 -0.94
C GLY A 141 -6.67 21.56 -1.35
N GLN A 142 -7.09 20.42 -1.89
CA GLN A 142 -8.48 20.09 -2.23
C GLN A 142 -8.94 18.77 -1.59
N GLU A 143 -8.43 18.46 -0.40
CA GLU A 143 -8.73 17.25 0.38
C GLU A 143 -10.23 17.06 0.62
N SER A 144 -10.97 18.16 0.71
CA SER A 144 -12.40 18.20 1.01
C SER A 144 -13.26 18.53 -0.22
N ALA A 145 -12.76 18.31 -1.43
CA ALA A 145 -13.54 18.49 -2.65
C ALA A 145 -14.81 17.62 -2.59
N SER A 146 -15.97 18.19 -2.91
CA SER A 146 -17.24 17.46 -2.91
C SER A 146 -17.35 16.43 -4.05
N ASP A 147 -16.53 16.60 -5.09
CA ASP A 147 -16.39 15.68 -6.22
C ASP A 147 -14.91 15.56 -6.56
N MET A 148 -14.31 14.46 -6.11
CA MET A 148 -12.88 14.24 -6.25
C MET A 148 -12.47 13.97 -7.70
N THR A 149 -13.32 13.28 -8.46
CA THR A 149 -13.08 12.98 -9.88
C THR A 149 -13.01 14.27 -10.69
N THR A 150 -13.94 15.21 -10.45
CA THR A 150 -13.90 16.52 -11.10
C THR A 150 -12.66 17.32 -10.71
N ALA A 151 -12.28 17.31 -9.43
CA ALA A 151 -11.09 18.02 -8.95
C ALA A 151 -9.78 17.48 -9.58
N LEU A 152 -9.65 16.16 -9.68
CA LEU A 152 -8.52 15.48 -10.33
C LEU A 152 -8.49 15.75 -11.84
N ASN A 153 -9.66 15.70 -12.52
CA ASN A 153 -9.75 16.03 -13.94
C ASN A 153 -9.37 17.48 -14.25
N ALA A 154 -9.69 18.43 -13.35
CA ALA A 154 -9.34 19.85 -13.51
C ALA A 154 -7.83 20.11 -13.58
N ILE A 155 -7.02 19.21 -13.02
CA ILE A 155 -5.56 19.26 -13.08
C ILE A 155 -4.98 18.21 -14.03
N ALA A 156 -5.82 17.64 -14.91
CA ALA A 156 -5.45 16.58 -15.84
C ALA A 156 -4.76 15.38 -15.16
N CYS A 157 -5.17 15.02 -13.94
CA CYS A 157 -4.61 13.88 -13.24
C CYS A 157 -4.82 12.59 -14.05
N LYS A 158 -3.74 11.84 -14.23
CA LYS A 158 -3.69 10.50 -14.81
C LYS A 158 -2.94 9.59 -13.86
N ALA A 159 -3.66 8.62 -13.33
CA ALA A 159 -3.11 7.59 -12.47
C ALA A 159 -4.09 6.41 -12.36
N ASP A 160 -3.60 5.30 -11.83
CA ASP A 160 -4.44 4.21 -11.33
C ASP A 160 -4.19 3.93 -9.85
N ILE A 161 -4.94 2.99 -9.30
CA ILE A 161 -4.59 2.24 -8.08
C ILE A 161 -4.61 0.77 -8.48
N ALA A 162 -3.49 0.07 -8.33
CA ALA A 162 -3.33 -1.29 -8.83
C ALA A 162 -2.52 -2.15 -7.87
N LEU A 163 -3.01 -3.39 -7.67
CA LEU A 163 -2.20 -4.50 -7.19
C LEU A 163 -1.47 -5.09 -8.38
N ASP A 164 -0.20 -5.41 -8.20
CA ASP A 164 0.69 -5.93 -9.21
C ASP A 164 1.34 -7.23 -8.71
N ILE A 165 1.09 -8.33 -9.42
CA ILE A 165 1.51 -9.68 -9.04
C ILE A 165 2.36 -10.26 -10.16
N PHE A 166 3.60 -10.62 -9.84
CA PHE A 166 4.54 -11.18 -10.82
C PHE A 166 4.67 -12.69 -10.68
N LEU A 167 4.65 -13.36 -11.83
CA LEU A 167 4.65 -14.82 -11.90
C LEU A 167 5.65 -15.35 -12.92
N ASP A 168 6.20 -16.52 -12.61
CA ASP A 168 7.09 -17.25 -13.50
C ASP A 168 7.15 -18.74 -13.16
N ASN A 169 7.54 -19.58 -14.12
CA ASN A 169 7.83 -21.00 -13.87
C ASN A 169 9.11 -21.19 -13.02
N ASN A 170 9.98 -20.19 -12.98
CA ASN A 170 11.15 -20.14 -12.12
C ASN A 170 10.89 -19.23 -10.92
N ASN A 171 11.07 -19.79 -9.72
CA ASN A 171 10.80 -19.08 -8.47
C ASN A 171 11.71 -17.86 -8.20
N VAL A 172 12.88 -17.76 -8.85
CA VAL A 172 13.78 -16.62 -8.70
C VAL A 172 13.35 -15.47 -9.60
N SER A 173 12.96 -15.75 -10.85
CA SER A 173 12.48 -14.71 -11.76
C SER A 173 11.08 -14.21 -11.42
N SER A 174 10.23 -15.04 -10.80
CA SER A 174 8.90 -14.59 -10.32
C SER A 174 8.98 -13.50 -9.25
N SER A 175 10.10 -13.37 -8.53
CA SER A 175 10.35 -12.31 -7.55
C SER A 175 11.01 -11.06 -8.15
N ASN A 176 11.05 -10.93 -9.47
CA ASN A 176 11.65 -9.78 -10.14
C ASN A 176 10.78 -9.31 -11.32
N ALA A 177 10.21 -8.11 -11.17
CA ALA A 177 9.28 -7.50 -12.11
C ALA A 177 9.78 -7.46 -13.56
N SER A 178 11.07 -7.21 -13.79
CA SER A 178 11.66 -7.12 -15.13
C SER A 178 12.03 -8.48 -15.76
N SER A 179 12.02 -9.56 -14.98
CA SER A 179 12.40 -10.90 -15.46
C SER A 179 11.27 -11.91 -15.46
N ALA A 180 10.20 -11.66 -14.70
CA ALA A 180 9.02 -12.48 -14.68
C ALA A 180 8.37 -12.53 -16.08
N THR A 181 7.88 -13.70 -16.44
CA THR A 181 7.19 -13.92 -17.72
C THR A 181 5.74 -13.48 -17.71
N HIS A 182 5.14 -13.30 -16.54
CA HIS A 182 3.76 -12.86 -16.39
C HIS A 182 3.61 -11.78 -15.32
N GLU A 183 2.57 -10.97 -15.49
CA GLU A 183 2.15 -9.90 -14.60
C GLU A 183 0.61 -9.96 -14.53
N ILE A 184 0.07 -9.98 -13.32
CA ILE A 184 -1.37 -9.86 -13.07
C ILE A 184 -1.57 -8.55 -12.33
N MET A 185 -2.25 -7.60 -12.98
CA MET A 185 -2.68 -6.38 -12.36
C MET A 185 -4.14 -6.47 -11.93
N ILE A 186 -4.47 -5.92 -10.78
CA ILE A 186 -5.86 -5.79 -10.30
C ILE A 186 -6.07 -4.34 -9.92
N TRP A 187 -6.64 -3.60 -10.85
CA TRP A 187 -6.90 -2.17 -10.69
C TRP A 187 -8.07 -1.97 -9.74
N GLN A 188 -8.12 -0.82 -9.07
CA GLN A 188 -9.16 -0.46 -8.12
C GLN A 188 -9.79 0.89 -8.47
N SER A 189 -9.01 1.80 -9.03
CA SER A 189 -9.46 3.12 -9.50
C SER A 189 -8.60 3.56 -10.68
N VAL A 190 -9.12 4.44 -11.53
CA VAL A 190 -8.35 5.04 -12.63
C VAL A 190 -8.85 6.44 -12.93
N TRP A 191 -7.95 7.36 -13.27
CA TRP A 191 -8.27 8.75 -13.64
C TRP A 191 -7.62 9.15 -14.97
N GLY A 192 -8.25 10.12 -15.66
CA GLY A 192 -7.64 10.79 -16.81
C GLY A 192 -7.43 9.94 -18.07
N GLY A 193 -8.15 8.83 -18.21
CA GLY A 193 -8.11 7.96 -19.39
C GLY A 193 -6.80 7.17 -19.53
N VAL A 194 -6.21 6.76 -18.40
CA VAL A 194 -5.19 5.71 -18.36
C VAL A 194 -5.87 4.38 -18.67
N TRP A 195 -5.19 3.53 -19.43
CA TRP A 195 -5.73 2.25 -19.89
C TRP A 195 -4.77 1.12 -19.58
N PRO A 196 -5.28 -0.06 -19.18
CA PRO A 196 -4.43 -1.21 -18.93
C PRO A 196 -3.78 -1.71 -20.22
N ILE A 197 -2.70 -2.47 -20.09
CA ILE A 197 -2.10 -3.18 -21.21
C ILE A 197 -3.13 -4.12 -21.84
N GLY A 198 -3.25 -4.07 -23.17
CA GLY A 198 -4.26 -4.84 -23.91
C GLY A 198 -5.54 -4.07 -24.24
N TYR A 199 -5.69 -2.86 -23.71
CA TYR A 199 -6.81 -1.98 -24.07
C TYR A 199 -6.53 -1.27 -25.40
N TYR A 200 -6.95 -1.89 -26.51
CA TYR A 200 -6.87 -1.25 -27.84
C TYR A 200 -8.24 -0.82 -28.37
N GLU A 201 -9.29 -1.48 -27.91
CA GLU A 201 -10.72 -1.14 -27.95
C GLU A 201 -11.34 -2.12 -26.93
N PRO A 202 -12.13 -1.71 -25.92
CA PRO A 202 -12.70 -2.67 -24.99
C PRO A 202 -13.57 -3.65 -25.77
N SER A 203 -13.13 -4.91 -25.85
CA SER A 203 -13.95 -5.95 -26.45
C SER A 203 -15.24 -6.04 -25.63
N THR A 204 -16.38 -6.00 -26.30
CA THR A 204 -17.68 -6.24 -25.65
C THR A 204 -17.77 -7.62 -25.01
N ASP A 205 -16.82 -8.50 -25.33
CA ASP A 205 -16.76 -9.89 -24.91
C ASP A 205 -15.58 -10.17 -23.96
N ALA A 206 -14.94 -9.13 -23.42
CA ALA A 206 -13.88 -9.30 -22.43
C ALA A 206 -14.44 -10.05 -21.19
N PRO A 207 -13.75 -11.11 -20.71
CA PRO A 207 -14.21 -11.88 -19.57
C PRO A 207 -14.47 -11.00 -18.34
N GLU A 208 -15.50 -11.36 -17.57
CA GLU A 208 -15.86 -10.65 -16.35
C GLU A 208 -15.87 -11.59 -15.15
N TYR A 209 -15.46 -11.06 -14.00
CA TYR A 209 -15.54 -11.76 -12.72
C TYR A 209 -16.06 -10.80 -11.64
N THR A 210 -16.98 -11.28 -10.79
CA THR A 210 -17.49 -10.48 -9.67
C THR A 210 -16.84 -10.95 -8.38
N LEU A 211 -15.97 -10.10 -7.81
CA LEU A 211 -15.28 -10.34 -6.56
C LEU A 211 -15.83 -9.38 -5.50
N SER A 212 -16.29 -9.91 -4.35
CA SER A 212 -16.86 -9.12 -3.24
C SER A 212 -17.91 -8.08 -3.67
N GLY A 213 -18.70 -8.38 -4.70
CA GLY A 213 -19.74 -7.47 -5.23
C GLY A 213 -19.26 -6.41 -6.23
N VAL A 214 -17.97 -6.39 -6.57
CA VAL A 214 -17.39 -5.54 -7.61
C VAL A 214 -17.14 -6.38 -8.86
N THR A 215 -17.70 -5.98 -9.99
CA THR A 215 -17.46 -6.64 -11.28
C THR A 215 -16.21 -6.06 -11.93
N TYR A 216 -15.26 -6.95 -12.22
CA TYR A 216 -14.02 -6.69 -12.94
C TYR A 216 -14.13 -7.21 -14.37
N GLN A 217 -13.50 -6.50 -15.30
CA GLN A 217 -13.32 -6.91 -16.69
C GLN A 217 -11.83 -7.19 -16.94
N LEU A 218 -11.54 -8.29 -17.63
CA LEU A 218 -10.17 -8.73 -17.94
C LEU A 218 -9.66 -8.12 -19.24
N PHE A 219 -8.49 -7.50 -19.16
CA PHE A 219 -7.70 -7.07 -20.32
C PHE A 219 -6.39 -7.85 -20.36
N SER A 220 -5.88 -8.10 -21.56
CA SER A 220 -4.61 -8.81 -21.70
C SER A 220 -3.79 -8.32 -22.87
N GLY A 221 -2.47 -8.31 -22.68
CA GLY A 221 -1.52 -7.94 -23.70
C GLY A 221 -0.10 -8.30 -23.30
N PHE A 222 0.88 -7.66 -23.92
CA PHE A 222 2.29 -7.86 -23.62
C PHE A 222 2.96 -6.51 -23.45
N ASN A 223 3.81 -6.38 -22.43
CA ASN A 223 4.62 -5.17 -22.27
C ASN A 223 5.73 -5.06 -23.34
N GLN A 224 6.19 -3.84 -23.65
CA GLN A 224 7.25 -3.56 -24.64
C GLN A 224 8.47 -3.01 -23.90
N GLN A 225 9.67 -3.60 -23.97
CA GLN A 225 10.54 -3.87 -25.11
C GLN A 225 10.78 -5.39 -25.30
N GLY A 226 10.43 -5.93 -26.48
CA GLY A 226 10.69 -7.35 -26.83
C GLY A 226 9.58 -8.35 -26.47
N GLN A 227 8.40 -7.89 -26.02
CA GLN A 227 7.19 -8.73 -25.82
C GLN A 227 7.45 -9.95 -24.93
N LYS A 228 8.11 -9.72 -23.78
CA LYS A 228 8.61 -10.81 -22.93
C LYS A 228 7.66 -11.20 -21.79
N GLN A 229 6.82 -10.27 -21.35
CA GLN A 229 5.91 -10.49 -20.23
C GLN A 229 4.46 -10.32 -20.69
N ALA A 230 3.66 -11.37 -20.46
CA ALA A 230 2.22 -11.32 -20.64
C ALA A 230 1.60 -10.60 -19.43
N VAL A 231 0.73 -9.62 -19.70
CA VAL A 231 0.08 -8.81 -18.67
C VAL A 231 -1.41 -9.08 -18.72
N PHE A 232 -2.01 -9.34 -17.57
CA PHE A 232 -3.43 -9.56 -17.37
C PHE A 232 -3.96 -8.55 -16.35
N SER A 233 -4.83 -7.64 -16.78
CA SER A 233 -5.35 -6.58 -15.92
C SER A 233 -6.84 -6.77 -15.67
N TRP A 234 -7.20 -7.06 -14.42
CA TRP A 234 -8.58 -7.00 -13.95
C TRP A 234 -8.92 -5.55 -13.60
N VAL A 235 -9.85 -4.94 -14.33
CA VAL A 235 -10.25 -3.53 -14.14
C VAL A 235 -11.70 -3.45 -13.69
N PRO A 236 -12.00 -2.76 -12.57
CA PRO A 236 -13.35 -2.72 -12.03
C PRO A 236 -14.21 -1.79 -12.87
N LYS A 237 -15.48 -2.16 -13.04
CA LYS A 237 -16.47 -1.32 -13.74
C LYS A 237 -16.85 -0.06 -12.95
N ILE A 238 -16.60 -0.07 -11.65
CA ILE A 238 -16.89 1.04 -10.73
C ILE A 238 -15.64 1.27 -9.90
N TYR A 239 -15.21 2.53 -9.78
CA TYR A 239 -14.04 2.87 -8.99
C TYR A 239 -14.28 2.60 -7.51
N GLN A 240 -13.28 2.01 -6.89
CA GLN A 240 -13.25 1.72 -5.47
C GLN A 240 -12.39 2.76 -4.74
N GLU A 241 -12.63 2.94 -3.45
CA GLU A 241 -11.76 3.71 -2.53
C GLU A 241 -11.25 2.83 -1.37
N SER A 242 -11.69 1.57 -1.37
CA SER A 242 -11.27 0.55 -0.43
C SER A 242 -11.47 -0.83 -1.04
N ILE A 243 -10.80 -1.81 -0.46
CA ILE A 243 -10.97 -3.21 -0.79
C ILE A 243 -10.97 -4.04 0.50
N ASP A 244 -11.72 -5.12 0.49
CA ASP A 244 -11.67 -6.21 1.46
C ASP A 244 -12.14 -7.48 0.74
N ALA A 245 -11.20 -8.25 0.20
CA ALA A 245 -11.52 -9.33 -0.71
C ALA A 245 -10.48 -10.46 -0.75
N GLU A 246 -10.96 -11.66 -1.03
CA GLU A 246 -10.13 -12.83 -1.40
C GLU A 246 -9.70 -12.71 -2.86
N ILE A 247 -8.65 -11.92 -3.08
CA ILE A 247 -8.07 -11.64 -4.41
C ILE A 247 -7.65 -12.92 -5.15
N PHE A 248 -7.35 -14.01 -4.44
CA PHE A 248 -6.94 -15.26 -5.10
C PHE A 248 -7.96 -15.77 -6.13
N GLU A 249 -9.25 -15.50 -5.93
CA GLU A 249 -10.31 -15.89 -6.88
C GLU A 249 -10.04 -15.37 -8.30
N LEU A 250 -9.49 -14.16 -8.44
CA LEU A 250 -9.13 -13.58 -9.74
C LEU A 250 -7.92 -14.27 -10.38
N VAL A 251 -7.01 -14.83 -9.59
CA VAL A 251 -5.88 -15.64 -10.07
C VAL A 251 -6.37 -17.02 -10.49
N GLU A 252 -7.25 -17.65 -9.70
CA GLU A 252 -7.88 -18.93 -10.04
C GLU A 252 -8.68 -18.83 -11.35
N GLU A 253 -9.37 -17.71 -11.56
CA GLU A 253 -10.09 -17.48 -12.80
C GLU A 253 -9.16 -17.40 -14.01
N LEU A 254 -7.98 -16.78 -13.88
CA LEU A 254 -6.96 -16.79 -14.94
C LEU A 254 -6.42 -18.20 -15.22
N VAL A 255 -6.29 -19.04 -14.19
CA VAL A 255 -5.95 -20.47 -14.38
C VAL A 255 -7.08 -21.18 -15.15
N ARG A 256 -8.34 -20.96 -14.76
CA ARG A 256 -9.52 -21.57 -15.39
C ARG A 256 -9.65 -21.18 -16.86
N LEU A 257 -9.36 -19.92 -17.18
CA LEU A 257 -9.35 -19.40 -18.55
C LEU A 257 -8.12 -19.88 -19.37
N GLY A 258 -7.12 -20.46 -18.72
CA GLY A 258 -5.89 -20.93 -19.35
C GLY A 258 -4.88 -19.82 -19.65
N ASN A 259 -5.02 -18.66 -19.00
CA ASN A 259 -4.11 -17.53 -19.14
C ASN A 259 -2.79 -17.71 -18.36
N VAL A 260 -2.85 -18.42 -17.23
CA VAL A 260 -1.69 -18.82 -16.41
C VAL A 260 -1.83 -20.29 -16.00
N THR A 261 -0.75 -20.93 -15.56
CA THR A 261 -0.77 -22.35 -15.16
C THR A 261 -0.53 -22.52 -13.66
N ALA A 262 -1.16 -23.51 -13.05
CA ALA A 262 -1.13 -23.71 -11.60
C ALA A 262 0.28 -24.02 -11.04
N ASP A 263 1.23 -24.43 -11.87
CA ASP A 263 2.62 -24.71 -11.51
C ASP A 263 3.53 -23.47 -11.54
N MET A 264 3.07 -22.34 -12.08
CA MET A 264 3.77 -21.06 -11.99
C MET A 264 3.88 -20.61 -10.53
N TYR A 265 4.98 -19.93 -10.21
CA TYR A 265 5.23 -19.30 -8.93
C TYR A 265 4.73 -17.86 -8.93
N ILE A 266 3.97 -17.47 -7.91
CA ILE A 266 3.83 -16.06 -7.50
C ILE A 266 5.04 -15.70 -6.65
N GLY A 267 5.76 -14.65 -7.00
CA GLY A 267 7.02 -14.30 -6.33
C GLY A 267 7.17 -12.86 -5.86
N LEU A 268 6.43 -11.92 -6.43
CA LEU A 268 6.42 -10.51 -6.03
C LEU A 268 4.98 -10.00 -6.11
N ILE A 269 4.56 -9.31 -5.05
CA ILE A 269 3.22 -8.75 -4.90
C ILE A 269 3.40 -7.32 -4.38
N GLN A 270 2.83 -6.34 -5.08
CA GLN A 270 2.96 -4.93 -4.76
C GLN A 270 1.61 -4.23 -4.91
N PHE A 271 1.24 -3.31 -4.00
CA PHE A 271 0.01 -2.54 -4.09
C PHE A 271 0.30 -1.04 -4.02
N GLY A 272 -0.19 -0.27 -4.99
CA GLY A 272 0.22 1.11 -5.18
C GLY A 272 -0.54 1.83 -6.29
N SER A 273 0.08 2.85 -6.86
CA SER A 273 -0.49 3.70 -7.90
C SER A 273 0.51 3.92 -9.02
N GLU A 274 0.16 3.64 -10.27
CA GLU A 274 0.94 4.10 -11.42
C GLU A 274 0.66 5.59 -11.65
N THR A 275 1.67 6.43 -11.45
CA THR A 275 1.56 7.89 -11.60
C THR A 275 2.01 8.31 -13.00
N VAL A 276 1.15 8.98 -13.77
CA VAL A 276 1.38 9.28 -15.20
C VAL A 276 1.46 10.78 -15.48
N HIS A 277 0.51 11.56 -14.97
CA HIS A 277 0.46 13.00 -15.25
C HIS A 277 -0.38 13.74 -14.23
N ALA A 278 0.05 14.96 -13.89
CA ALA A 278 -0.81 15.97 -13.29
C ALA A 278 -0.19 17.35 -13.54
N ALA A 279 -1.02 18.35 -13.82
CA ALA A 279 -0.60 19.75 -13.99
C ALA A 279 -0.36 20.47 -12.65
N GLN A 280 -0.77 19.86 -11.53
CA GLN A 280 -0.56 20.34 -10.16
C GLN A 280 -0.27 19.14 -9.25
N PRO A 281 0.32 19.36 -8.05
CA PRO A 281 0.59 18.29 -7.11
C PRO A 281 -0.67 17.50 -6.70
N VAL A 282 -0.55 16.18 -6.70
CA VAL A 282 -1.54 15.21 -6.24
C VAL A 282 -0.99 14.51 -5.02
N GLU A 283 -1.83 14.28 -4.02
CA GLU A 283 -1.55 13.45 -2.86
C GLU A 283 -2.29 12.11 -3.01
N LEU A 284 -1.53 11.01 -2.94
CA LEU A 284 -2.03 9.67 -2.69
C LEU A 284 -1.87 9.36 -1.20
N GLN A 285 -2.92 8.83 -0.58
CA GLN A 285 -2.86 8.23 0.76
C GLN A 285 -3.30 6.76 0.67
N MET A 286 -2.44 5.84 1.07
CA MET A 286 -2.74 4.41 1.23
C MET A 286 -2.77 4.10 2.72
N LYS A 287 -3.87 3.52 3.21
CA LYS A 287 -4.12 3.32 4.65
C LYS A 287 -4.50 1.89 4.96
N ASP A 288 -3.89 1.39 6.02
CA ASP A 288 -4.21 0.11 6.66
C ASP A 288 -4.21 -1.05 5.64
N ILE A 289 -3.22 -1.05 4.73
CA ILE A 289 -3.08 -2.08 3.71
C ILE A 289 -2.64 -3.38 4.37
N GLN A 290 -3.47 -4.40 4.28
CA GLN A 290 -3.19 -5.73 4.81
C GLN A 290 -3.23 -6.76 3.70
N MET A 291 -2.20 -7.60 3.64
CA MET A 291 -2.12 -8.73 2.73
C MET A 291 -1.84 -10.00 3.53
N SER A 292 -2.53 -11.09 3.19
CA SER A 292 -2.26 -12.38 3.80
C SER A 292 -2.41 -13.49 2.78
N ILE A 293 -1.48 -14.45 2.82
CA ILE A 293 -1.49 -15.61 1.95
C ILE A 293 -1.52 -16.88 2.80
N GLY A 294 -2.43 -17.79 2.47
CA GLY A 294 -2.55 -19.11 3.08
C GLY A 294 -2.14 -20.17 2.08
N VAL A 295 -1.23 -21.06 2.48
CA VAL A 295 -0.77 -22.19 1.64
C VAL A 295 -1.08 -23.53 2.29
N SER A 296 -1.40 -24.52 1.45
CA SER A 296 -1.67 -25.89 1.89
C SER A 296 -0.45 -26.51 2.59
N SER A 297 -0.60 -26.91 3.86
CA SER A 297 0.47 -27.50 4.68
C SER A 297 1.02 -28.82 4.13
N SER A 298 0.26 -29.56 3.31
CA SER A 298 0.64 -30.86 2.73
C SER A 298 1.65 -30.78 1.59
N ARG A 299 2.00 -29.57 1.12
CA ARG A 299 2.95 -29.34 0.01
C ARG A 299 4.11 -28.40 0.39
N THR A 300 4.39 -28.28 1.69
CA THR A 300 5.50 -27.48 2.24
C THR A 300 6.88 -28.10 1.99
N ALA A 301 7.29 -28.17 0.73
CA ALA A 301 8.71 -27.98 0.45
C ALA A 301 8.88 -26.48 0.18
N ALA A 302 9.21 -25.72 1.23
CA ALA A 302 9.78 -24.40 1.05
C ALA A 302 10.93 -24.55 0.01
N PRO A 303 10.99 -23.70 -1.03
CA PRO A 303 12.10 -23.77 -1.97
C PRO A 303 13.41 -23.71 -1.18
N LYS A 304 14.30 -24.66 -1.41
CA LYS A 304 15.61 -24.68 -0.75
C LYS A 304 16.30 -23.37 -1.11
N ALA A 305 16.36 -22.45 -0.16
CA ALA A 305 17.04 -21.17 -0.32
C ALA A 305 18.47 -21.46 -0.79
N THR A 306 18.74 -21.20 -2.07
CA THR A 306 20.11 -21.27 -2.57
C THR A 306 20.74 -19.97 -2.10
N SER A 307 21.59 -20.08 -1.10
CA SER A 307 22.23 -18.98 -0.40
C SER A 307 22.93 -18.03 -1.37
N THR A 308 22.34 -16.87 -1.66
CA THR A 308 23.06 -15.60 -1.91
C THR A 308 22.06 -14.47 -2.16
N SER A 309 21.70 -13.73 -1.11
CA SER A 309 21.72 -12.25 -1.07
C SER A 309 20.98 -11.74 0.16
N LYS A 310 21.71 -11.58 1.27
CA LYS A 310 21.39 -10.50 2.20
C LYS A 310 21.74 -9.20 1.49
N LYS A 311 20.81 -8.62 0.75
CA LYS A 311 21.03 -7.37 0.04
C LYS A 311 19.84 -6.43 0.26
N GLY A 312 20.15 -5.18 0.58
CA GLY A 312 19.18 -4.20 1.07
C GLY A 312 18.07 -3.87 0.06
N GLY A 313 16.97 -3.29 0.55
CA GLY A 313 15.77 -2.97 -0.23
C GLY A 313 16.03 -2.21 -1.54
N ALA A 314 17.09 -1.42 -1.61
CA ALA A 314 17.50 -0.71 -2.84
C ALA A 314 17.77 -1.63 -4.04
N GLU A 315 18.25 -2.87 -3.88
CA GLU A 315 18.47 -3.80 -5.01
C GLU A 315 17.19 -4.53 -5.48
N ARG A 316 16.11 -4.52 -4.68
CA ARG A 316 14.79 -5.04 -5.14
C ARG A 316 14.03 -4.00 -5.98
N PHE A 317 14.34 -2.72 -5.77
CA PHE A 317 13.78 -1.61 -6.54
C PHE A 317 14.71 -1.15 -7.68
N ALA A 318 16.00 -1.50 -7.66
CA ALA A 318 16.95 -1.18 -8.74
C ALA A 318 17.14 -2.34 -9.73
N PRO A 319 17.19 -2.09 -11.04
CA PRO A 319 16.36 -1.17 -11.79
C PRO A 319 15.16 -1.96 -12.33
N GLN A 320 13.95 -1.60 -11.88
CA GLN A 320 12.71 -1.96 -12.57
C GLN A 320 12.67 -1.22 -13.93
N ILE A 321 13.62 -1.50 -14.84
CA ILE A 321 13.63 -0.91 -16.19
C ILE A 321 12.59 -1.64 -17.02
N THR A 322 11.35 -1.34 -16.76
CA THR A 322 10.29 -1.47 -17.73
C THR A 322 10.14 -0.06 -18.29
N ASN A 323 10.60 0.21 -19.52
CA ASN A 323 10.18 1.44 -20.17
C ASN A 323 8.68 1.29 -20.50
N PHE A 324 7.76 1.49 -19.56
CA PHE A 324 6.33 1.45 -19.88
C PHE A 324 5.89 2.75 -20.55
N ALA A 325 5.78 2.70 -21.88
CA ALA A 325 4.47 2.80 -22.52
C ALA A 325 4.51 2.24 -23.92
N VAL A 326 3.33 1.84 -24.41
CA VAL A 326 2.88 2.34 -25.71
C VAL A 326 1.41 2.76 -25.58
N PRO A 327 1.04 3.94 -26.09
CA PRO A 327 -0.35 4.37 -26.17
C PRO A 327 -1.18 3.37 -26.98
N ALA A 328 -2.42 3.11 -26.56
CA ALA A 328 -3.46 2.94 -27.57
C ALA A 328 -3.41 4.21 -28.43
N ALA A 329 -3.13 4.05 -29.71
CA ALA A 329 -3.09 5.13 -30.67
C ALA A 329 -4.33 6.02 -30.46
N LEU A 330 -4.14 7.33 -30.55
CA LEU A 330 -5.19 8.35 -30.57
C LEU A 330 -6.33 7.94 -31.53
N GLY A 331 -7.32 7.23 -31.00
CA GLY A 331 -8.65 7.13 -31.55
C GLY A 331 -9.47 8.19 -30.86
N LEU A 332 -9.80 9.27 -31.56
CA LEU A 332 -10.86 10.18 -31.13
C LEU A 332 -12.16 9.35 -31.00
N GLY A 333 -12.44 8.88 -29.79
CA GLY A 333 -13.68 8.22 -29.43
C GLY A 333 -14.19 8.86 -28.15
N ALA A 334 -15.11 9.82 -28.31
CA ALA A 334 -15.80 10.44 -27.20
C ALA A 334 -16.46 9.37 -26.32
N MET A 335 -16.09 9.29 -25.04
CA MET A 335 -16.94 8.64 -24.04
C MET A 335 -17.78 9.70 -23.33
N LEU A 336 -19.08 9.53 -23.51
CA LEU A 336 -20.14 10.28 -22.86
C LEU A 336 -20.02 10.17 -21.33
N VAL A 337 -20.21 11.32 -20.71
CA VAL A 337 -20.65 11.49 -19.33
C VAL A 337 -21.95 10.70 -19.12
N VAL A 338 -21.98 9.83 -18.11
CA VAL A 338 -23.19 9.52 -17.33
C VAL A 338 -22.83 9.60 -15.86
#